data_AF-B5YNA9-F1
#
_entry.id   AF-B5YNA9-F1
#
_cell.length_a   1.000
_cell.length_b   1.000
_cell.length_c   1.000
_cell.angle_alpha   90.00
_cell.angle_beta   90.00
_cell.angle_gamma   90.00
#
_symmetry.space_group_name_H-M   'P 1'
#
loop_
_entity.id
_entity.type
_entity.pdbx_description
1 polymer ?
#
loop_
_entity_poly.entity_id
_entity_poly.type
_entity_poly.pdbx_seq_one_letter_code
_entity_poly.pdbx_strand_id
1 'polypeptide(L)'
;MRIRRLFSCGRWNLGTITLASRQSCLRWELFCLSGTSTKMLPTVTNLPLRYGKISALGDDDPGLACIFYQMAHVYLEQSETEEAITCFEEYSRLLRLEKQRNLHDNAEICYTEGTVAKLKGEMNSLSRHKEAEENFERALELAITIHGQNHETVASILLDLGELLQEISQFQQALFCFDESIEIRTVLFGADHPNVVSTLQNIASVYKKRKEFDMCTNIHSDILAVRQEEFGTNDVRVADAWVNLGNTQTTSGRIMEATVSYEEALRIRTLTNGYNHKSVAQVLFKIGSLYTRQNKYGDAKQLFEDALEIYVELGYPEDHPKVKMLRSRQKTVPFGLFAQSRASSVASVADLSVFSLLGGGSTAA
;
A
#
# COMPACT_ATOMS: atom_id res chain seq x y z
N MET A 1 13.74 19.89 37.29
CA MET A 1 14.33 18.77 38.08
C MET A 1 13.92 17.46 37.43
N ARG A 2 14.90 16.57 37.20
CA ARG A 2 14.75 15.14 36.82
C ARG A 2 13.86 14.42 37.85
N ILE A 3 13.12 13.36 37.50
CA ILE A 3 13.46 11.92 37.68
C ILE A 3 12.18 11.15 37.26
N ARG A 4 12.10 10.35 36.18
CA ARG A 4 12.47 8.93 35.95
C ARG A 4 11.95 7.85 36.94
N ARG A 5 11.12 6.93 36.39
CA ARG A 5 10.86 5.51 36.75
C ARG A 5 10.08 5.29 38.08
N LEU A 6 9.15 4.33 38.20
CA LEU A 6 9.29 2.89 38.01
C LEU A 6 7.91 2.22 37.85
N PHE A 7 7.89 1.11 37.12
CA PHE A 7 6.85 0.08 37.17
C PHE A 7 6.56 -0.37 38.62
N SER A 8 5.29 -0.60 38.95
CA SER A 8 4.92 -1.61 39.94
C SER A 8 3.55 -2.19 39.62
N CYS A 9 3.51 -3.50 39.34
CA CYS A 9 2.33 -4.34 39.43
C CYS A 9 1.57 -4.03 40.73
N GLY A 10 0.30 -3.68 40.61
CA GLY A 10 -0.62 -3.54 41.74
C GLY A 10 -1.99 -4.01 41.32
N ARG A 11 -2.43 -5.14 41.88
CA ARG A 11 -3.79 -5.67 41.78
C ARG A 11 -4.81 -4.55 42.03
N TRP A 12 -5.79 -4.40 41.15
CA TRP A 12 -7.03 -3.71 41.48
C TRP A 12 -8.22 -4.64 41.29
N ASN A 13 -8.93 -4.79 42.41
CA ASN A 13 -10.10 -5.62 42.62
C ASN A 13 -11.28 -5.17 41.74
N LEU A 14 -12.15 -6.14 41.46
CA LEU A 14 -13.49 -5.99 40.93
C LEU A 14 -14.26 -4.86 41.62
N GLY A 15 -14.59 -3.83 40.86
CA GLY A 15 -15.55 -2.79 41.20
C GLY A 15 -16.42 -2.53 39.98
N THR A 16 -17.72 -2.75 40.14
CA THR A 16 -18.79 -2.49 39.18
C THR A 16 -18.69 -1.09 38.58
N ILE A 17 -18.61 -0.99 37.25
CA ILE A 17 -18.77 0.29 36.53
C ILE A 17 -20.19 0.33 35.95
N THR A 18 -21.00 1.20 36.53
CA THR A 18 -22.29 1.67 36.01
C THR A 18 -22.10 2.47 34.73
N LEU A 19 -22.95 2.21 33.73
CA LEU A 19 -23.06 2.99 32.47
C LEU A 19 -23.19 4.49 32.75
N ALA A 20 -22.24 5.28 32.26
CA ALA A 20 -22.47 6.68 31.93
C ALA A 20 -21.46 7.18 30.91
N SER A 21 -22.00 7.79 29.84
CA SER A 21 -21.37 8.70 28.88
C SER A 21 -20.72 8.12 27.61
N ARG A 22 -21.10 8.80 26.52
CA ARG A 22 -21.03 8.50 25.09
C ARG A 22 -19.65 8.86 24.47
N GLN A 23 -18.56 8.79 25.25
CA GLN A 23 -17.32 9.49 24.88
C GLN A 23 -16.01 8.72 25.10
N SER A 24 -16.07 7.40 25.24
CA SER A 24 -14.87 6.57 25.35
C SER A 24 -14.90 5.45 24.31
N CYS A 25 -14.53 5.79 23.07
CA CYS A 25 -13.98 4.80 22.13
C CYS A 25 -12.68 4.26 22.74
N LEU A 26 -12.82 3.21 23.56
CA LEU A 26 -11.71 2.42 24.03
C LEU A 26 -10.99 1.83 22.80
N ARG A 27 -9.67 1.95 22.78
CA ARG A 27 -8.80 1.36 21.77
C ARG A 27 -8.78 -0.16 22.00
N TRP A 28 -9.41 -0.93 21.12
CA TRP A 28 -9.42 -2.39 21.20
C TRP A 28 -8.37 -2.96 20.25
N GLU A 29 -7.28 -3.50 20.79
CA GLU A 29 -6.28 -4.25 20.02
C GLU A 29 -6.74 -5.71 19.87
N LEU A 30 -6.98 -6.14 18.63
CA LEU A 30 -7.24 -7.53 18.25
C LEU A 30 -5.92 -8.21 17.88
N PHE A 31 -5.60 -9.31 18.58
CA PHE A 31 -4.54 -10.25 18.19
C PHE A 31 -5.21 -11.54 17.68
N CYS A 32 -5.12 -11.81 16.38
CA CYS A 32 -5.55 -13.08 15.81
C CYS A 32 -4.42 -14.12 15.98
N LEU A 33 -4.68 -15.18 16.76
CA LEU A 33 -3.82 -16.35 16.85
C LEU A 33 -4.14 -17.32 15.70
N SER A 34 -3.13 -17.62 14.90
CA SER A 34 -3.12 -18.60 13.82
C SER A 34 -3.57 -19.98 14.30
N GLY A 35 -4.59 -20.57 13.66
CA GLY A 35 -5.01 -21.94 13.94
C GLY A 35 -6.05 -22.45 12.95
N THR A 36 -5.57 -23.20 11.96
CA THR A 36 -6.34 -24.00 11.00
C THR A 36 -7.45 -24.82 11.67
N SER A 37 -8.72 -24.55 11.38
CA SER A 37 -9.84 -25.49 11.56
C SER A 37 -11.11 -24.90 10.95
N THR A 38 -11.62 -25.53 9.90
CA THR A 38 -13.00 -25.44 9.44
C THR A 38 -13.97 -25.65 10.60
N LYS A 39 -14.52 -24.57 11.16
CA LYS A 39 -15.67 -24.59 12.07
C LYS A 39 -16.53 -23.37 11.79
N MET A 40 -17.85 -23.59 11.74
CA MET A 40 -18.89 -22.57 11.71
C MET A 40 -18.49 -21.35 12.53
N LEU A 41 -18.82 -20.16 12.02
CA LEU A 41 -18.85 -18.91 12.76
C LEU A 41 -19.10 -19.19 14.25
N PRO A 42 -18.18 -18.86 15.17
CA PRO A 42 -18.54 -18.92 16.57
C PRO A 42 -19.75 -17.98 16.71
N THR A 43 -20.87 -18.52 17.18
CA THR A 43 -21.95 -17.71 17.74
C THR A 43 -21.28 -16.63 18.59
N VAL A 44 -21.67 -15.37 18.40
CA VAL A 44 -21.05 -14.13 18.94
C VAL A 44 -20.53 -14.29 20.38
N THR A 45 -21.17 -15.15 21.17
CA THR A 45 -20.76 -15.74 22.45
C THR A 45 -19.31 -16.18 22.66
N ASN A 46 -18.48 -16.44 21.63
CA ASN A 46 -17.17 -17.10 21.79
C ASN A 46 -15.93 -16.36 21.22
N LEU A 47 -16.01 -15.07 20.90
CA LEU A 47 -14.82 -14.28 20.56
C LEU A 47 -14.00 -13.92 21.81
N PRO A 48 -12.71 -14.31 21.91
CA PRO A 48 -11.86 -13.95 23.03
C PRO A 48 -11.16 -12.61 22.75
N LEU A 49 -11.81 -11.50 23.07
CA LEU A 49 -11.14 -10.22 23.25
C LEU A 49 -10.64 -10.13 24.69
N ARG A 50 -9.40 -9.64 24.88
CA ARG A 50 -8.70 -9.54 26.17
C ARG A 50 -9.40 -8.65 27.23
N TYR A 51 -10.57 -8.11 26.92
CA TYR A 51 -11.31 -7.14 27.71
C TYR A 51 -12.81 -7.48 27.90
N GLY A 52 -13.23 -8.71 27.61
CA GLY A 52 -14.57 -9.20 27.98
C GLY A 52 -15.17 -10.10 26.91
N LYS A 53 -15.81 -11.20 27.34
CA LYS A 53 -16.62 -12.04 26.45
C LYS A 53 -17.77 -11.20 25.89
N ILE A 54 -18.00 -11.27 24.58
CA ILE A 54 -19.18 -10.72 23.90
C ILE A 54 -20.49 -11.46 24.31
N SER A 55 -20.43 -12.38 25.28
CA SER A 55 -21.58 -13.14 25.80
C SER A 55 -22.62 -12.30 26.57
N ALA A 56 -22.49 -10.97 26.60
CA ALA A 56 -23.39 -10.06 27.30
C ALA A 56 -24.15 -9.09 26.37
N LEU A 57 -23.78 -9.02 25.09
CA LEU A 57 -24.50 -8.24 24.08
C LEU A 57 -25.49 -9.19 23.39
N GLY A 58 -26.74 -8.77 23.23
CA GLY A 58 -27.71 -9.52 22.44
C GLY A 58 -27.31 -9.54 20.96
N ASP A 59 -27.83 -10.50 20.19
CA ASP A 59 -27.48 -10.63 18.76
C ASP A 59 -27.80 -9.37 17.93
N ASP A 60 -28.71 -8.52 18.41
CA ASP A 60 -29.11 -7.25 17.78
C ASP A 60 -28.49 -6.01 18.47
N ASP A 61 -27.43 -6.17 19.26
CA ASP A 61 -26.78 -5.03 19.93
C ASP A 61 -26.05 -4.13 18.91
N PRO A 62 -26.38 -2.82 18.83
CA PRO A 62 -25.73 -1.92 17.89
C PRO A 62 -24.21 -1.77 18.09
N GLY A 63 -23.70 -2.05 19.29
CA GLY A 63 -22.25 -2.07 19.56
C GLY A 63 -21.50 -3.15 18.77
N LEU A 64 -22.19 -4.16 18.25
CA LEU A 64 -21.60 -5.19 17.40
C LEU A 64 -21.29 -4.70 15.99
N ALA A 65 -21.95 -3.63 15.51
CA ALA A 65 -21.79 -3.15 14.15
C ALA A 65 -20.33 -2.73 13.85
N CYS A 66 -19.74 -1.93 14.75
CA CYS A 66 -18.34 -1.52 14.63
C CYS A 66 -17.36 -2.71 14.67
N ILE A 67 -17.69 -3.76 15.43
CA ILE A 67 -16.87 -4.98 15.50
C ILE A 67 -16.91 -5.73 14.17
N PHE A 68 -18.11 -5.95 13.61
CA PHE A 68 -18.25 -6.60 12.31
C PHE A 68 -17.56 -5.82 11.19
N TYR A 69 -17.67 -4.48 11.20
CA TYR A 69 -16.95 -3.63 10.26
C TYR A 69 -15.42 -3.81 10.36
N GLN A 70 -14.85 -3.78 11.56
CA GLN A 70 -13.42 -3.99 11.77
C GLN A 70 -12.97 -5.40 11.38
N MET A 71 -13.75 -6.43 11.73
CA MET A 71 -13.47 -7.81 11.35
C MET A 71 -13.47 -7.99 9.84
N ALA A 72 -14.42 -7.38 9.13
CA ALA A 72 -14.49 -7.45 7.68
C ALA A 72 -13.20 -6.95 7.01
N HIS A 73 -12.65 -5.81 7.47
CA HIS A 73 -11.38 -5.29 6.96
C HIS A 73 -10.18 -6.19 7.30
N VAL A 74 -10.15 -6.77 8.50
CA VAL A 74 -9.09 -7.75 8.86
C VAL A 74 -9.16 -9.00 7.96
N TYR A 75 -10.36 -9.49 7.65
CA TYR A 75 -10.52 -10.63 6.75
C TYR A 75 -10.11 -10.28 5.30
N LEU A 76 -10.39 -9.06 4.84
CA LEU A 76 -9.87 -8.57 3.55
C LEU A 76 -8.34 -8.54 3.52
N GLU A 77 -7.68 -8.08 4.59
CA GLU A 77 -6.22 -8.12 4.71
C GLU A 77 -5.66 -9.55 4.65
N GLN A 78 -6.42 -10.53 5.14
CA GLN A 78 -6.07 -11.95 5.12
C GLN A 78 -6.45 -12.66 3.81
N SER A 79 -7.09 -11.94 2.87
CA SER A 79 -7.66 -12.51 1.63
C SER A 79 -8.75 -13.56 1.87
N GLU A 80 -9.43 -13.51 3.02
CA GLU A 80 -10.58 -14.33 3.40
C GLU A 80 -11.87 -13.59 2.98
N THR A 81 -12.19 -13.64 1.68
CA THR A 81 -13.23 -12.78 1.08
C THR A 81 -14.65 -13.20 1.45
N GLU A 82 -14.92 -14.50 1.63
CA GLU A 82 -16.25 -15.00 2.03
C GLU A 82 -16.57 -14.55 3.46
N GLU A 83 -15.62 -14.67 4.38
CA GLU A 83 -15.72 -14.23 5.76
C GLU A 83 -15.92 -12.70 5.84
N ALA A 84 -15.17 -11.94 5.03
CA ALA A 84 -15.34 -10.48 4.94
C ALA A 84 -16.75 -10.10 4.47
N ILE A 85 -17.29 -10.78 3.44
CA ILE A 85 -18.65 -10.56 2.95
C ILE A 85 -19.67 -10.80 4.05
N THR A 86 -19.57 -11.91 4.78
CA THR A 86 -20.52 -12.21 5.88
C THR A 86 -20.48 -11.15 6.98
N CYS A 87 -19.29 -10.63 7.32
CA CYS A 87 -19.15 -9.57 8.30
C CYS A 87 -19.80 -8.26 7.83
N PHE A 88 -19.62 -7.87 6.57
CA PHE A 88 -20.28 -6.68 6.02
C PHE A 88 -21.81 -6.85 5.91
N GLU A 89 -22.31 -8.06 5.64
CA GLU A 89 -23.74 -8.34 5.63
C GLU A 89 -24.37 -8.15 7.02
N GLU A 90 -23.76 -8.72 8.06
CA GLU A 90 -24.20 -8.53 9.45
C GLU A 90 -24.06 -7.06 9.88
N TYR A 91 -23.01 -6.37 9.43
CA TYR A 91 -22.87 -4.93 9.64
C TYR A 91 -24.05 -4.13 9.08
N SER A 92 -24.36 -4.33 7.80
CA SER A 92 -25.50 -3.68 7.14
C SER A 92 -26.84 -4.05 7.80
N ARG A 93 -26.98 -5.29 8.29
CA ARG A 93 -28.18 -5.75 9.01
C ARG A 93 -28.36 -4.98 10.32
N LEU A 94 -27.31 -4.83 11.11
CA LEU A 94 -27.36 -4.11 12.39
C LEU A 94 -27.67 -2.62 12.20
N LEU A 95 -27.06 -1.97 11.19
CA LEU A 95 -27.40 -0.58 10.85
C LEU A 95 -28.87 -0.42 10.44
N ARG A 96 -29.46 -1.39 9.74
CA ARG A 96 -30.90 -1.38 9.40
C ARG A 96 -31.82 -1.55 10.61
N LEU A 97 -31.35 -2.19 11.69
CA LEU A 97 -32.11 -2.40 12.92
C LEU A 97 -32.12 -1.16 13.83
N GLU A 98 -31.12 -0.28 13.69
CA GLU A 98 -31.13 1.00 14.41
C GLU A 98 -32.35 1.83 13.99
N LYS A 99 -33.23 2.06 14.96
CA LYS A 99 -34.60 2.57 14.75
C LYS A 99 -34.67 4.04 14.32
N GLN A 100 -33.54 4.71 14.14
CA GLN A 100 -33.44 6.08 13.64
C GLN A 100 -32.78 6.05 12.26
N ARG A 101 -33.60 6.14 11.21
CA ARG A 101 -33.11 6.31 9.84
C ARG A 101 -32.52 7.71 9.68
N ASN A 102 -31.29 7.91 10.15
CA ASN A 102 -30.55 9.10 9.85
C ASN A 102 -29.90 8.94 8.46
N LEU A 103 -29.73 10.05 7.75
CA LEU A 103 -29.10 10.05 6.42
C LEU A 103 -27.71 9.38 6.47
N HIS A 104 -26.98 9.52 7.59
CA HIS A 104 -25.68 8.89 7.83
C HIS A 104 -25.73 7.36 7.74
N ASP A 105 -26.65 6.73 8.45
CA ASP A 105 -26.76 5.26 8.48
C ASP A 105 -27.16 4.73 7.10
N ASN A 106 -28.00 5.48 6.36
CA ASN A 106 -28.34 5.12 4.98
C ASN A 106 -27.14 5.22 4.03
N ALA A 107 -26.30 6.26 4.16
CA ALA A 107 -25.10 6.40 3.34
C ALA A 107 -24.13 5.24 3.58
N GLU A 108 -23.98 4.84 4.85
CA GLU A 108 -23.11 3.75 5.26
C GLU A 108 -23.66 2.37 4.84
N ILE A 109 -24.97 2.17 4.93
CA ILE A 109 -25.64 0.97 4.38
C ILE A 109 -25.40 0.88 2.87
N CYS A 110 -25.64 1.95 2.10
CA CYS A 110 -25.41 1.93 0.65
C CYS A 110 -23.94 1.66 0.31
N TYR A 111 -22.99 2.28 1.03
CA TYR A 111 -21.57 2.02 0.83
C TYR A 111 -21.21 0.55 1.08
N THR A 112 -21.70 -0.01 2.19
CA THR A 112 -21.40 -1.40 2.57
C THR A 112 -22.03 -2.42 1.62
N GLU A 113 -23.27 -2.18 1.17
CA GLU A 113 -23.92 -2.98 0.13
C GLU A 113 -23.15 -2.92 -1.19
N GLY A 114 -22.65 -1.73 -1.58
CA GLY A 114 -21.79 -1.54 -2.75
C GLY A 114 -20.49 -2.36 -2.66
N THR A 115 -19.81 -2.30 -1.52
CA THR A 115 -18.58 -3.07 -1.25
C THR A 115 -18.85 -4.58 -1.28
N VAL A 116 -19.93 -5.04 -0.65
CA VAL A 116 -20.33 -6.46 -0.70
C VAL A 116 -20.62 -6.90 -2.13
N ALA A 117 -21.33 -6.08 -2.91
CA ALA A 117 -21.64 -6.39 -4.30
C ALA A 117 -20.39 -6.42 -5.18
N LYS A 118 -19.42 -5.51 -4.96
CA LYS A 118 -18.10 -5.52 -5.62
C LYS A 118 -17.35 -6.82 -5.33
N LEU A 119 -17.18 -7.17 -4.05
CA LEU A 119 -16.49 -8.40 -3.62
C LEU A 119 -17.17 -9.67 -4.16
N LYS A 120 -18.51 -9.69 -4.17
CA LYS A 120 -19.29 -10.78 -4.77
C LYS A 120 -19.25 -10.80 -6.31
N GLY A 121 -18.91 -9.68 -6.95
CA GLY A 121 -18.80 -9.50 -8.39
C GLY A 121 -17.54 -10.14 -8.97
N GLU A 122 -16.46 -10.20 -8.18
CA GLU A 122 -15.22 -10.94 -8.51
C GLU A 122 -15.48 -12.42 -8.85
N MET A 123 -16.65 -12.98 -8.45
CA MET A 123 -17.10 -14.35 -8.75
C MET A 123 -17.89 -14.53 -10.08
N ASN A 124 -17.91 -13.56 -11.00
CA ASN A 124 -18.55 -13.56 -12.33
C ASN A 124 -20.09 -13.34 -12.40
N SER A 125 -20.55 -12.09 -12.26
CA SER A 125 -21.81 -11.70 -12.92
C SER A 125 -21.90 -10.19 -13.19
N LEU A 126 -22.18 -9.80 -14.45
CA LEU A 126 -22.45 -8.41 -14.84
C LEU A 126 -23.58 -7.76 -14.02
N SER A 127 -24.52 -8.57 -13.51
CA SER A 127 -25.62 -8.10 -12.67
C SER A 127 -25.14 -7.53 -11.34
N ARG A 128 -24.13 -8.14 -10.72
CA ARG A 128 -23.60 -7.70 -9.41
C ARG A 128 -22.74 -6.46 -9.52
N HIS A 129 -22.02 -6.28 -10.62
CA HIS A 129 -21.28 -5.03 -10.84
C HIS A 129 -22.22 -3.83 -10.98
N LYS A 130 -23.36 -3.98 -11.65
CA LYS A 130 -24.39 -2.93 -11.72
C LYS A 130 -25.00 -2.61 -10.36
N GLU A 131 -25.30 -3.63 -9.58
CA GLU A 131 -25.77 -3.46 -8.20
C GLU A 131 -24.74 -2.72 -7.34
N ALA A 132 -23.44 -3.04 -7.48
CA ALA A 132 -22.37 -2.33 -6.79
C ALA A 132 -22.28 -0.87 -7.22
N GLU A 133 -22.36 -0.59 -8.52
CA GLU A 133 -22.33 0.76 -9.10
C GLU A 133 -23.50 1.60 -8.57
N GLU A 134 -24.73 1.12 -8.66
CA GLU A 134 -25.93 1.81 -8.16
C GLU A 134 -25.84 2.11 -6.66
N ASN A 135 -25.29 1.18 -5.86
CA ASN A 135 -25.13 1.37 -4.42
C ASN A 135 -24.05 2.39 -4.09
N PHE A 136 -22.92 2.39 -4.81
CA PHE A 136 -21.88 3.40 -4.63
C PHE A 136 -22.34 4.80 -5.07
N GLU A 137 -23.10 4.92 -6.17
CA GLU A 137 -23.69 6.20 -6.60
C GLU A 137 -24.64 6.77 -5.55
N ARG A 138 -25.54 5.92 -4.99
CA ARG A 138 -26.42 6.33 -3.89
C ARG A 138 -25.64 6.72 -2.64
N ALA A 139 -24.61 5.96 -2.29
CA ALA A 139 -23.74 6.28 -1.16
C ALA A 139 -23.04 7.63 -1.36
N LEU A 140 -22.59 7.91 -2.58
CA LEU A 140 -21.93 9.16 -2.96
C LEU A 140 -22.88 10.35 -2.83
N GLU A 141 -24.09 10.26 -3.41
CA GLU A 141 -25.12 11.29 -3.29
C GLU A 141 -25.43 11.61 -1.83
N LEU A 142 -25.65 10.58 -1.01
CA LEU A 142 -25.92 10.75 0.41
C LEU A 142 -24.72 11.37 1.13
N ALA A 143 -23.50 10.88 0.90
CA ALA A 143 -22.29 11.43 1.51
C ALA A 143 -22.08 12.91 1.19
N ILE A 144 -22.34 13.33 -0.06
CA ILE A 144 -22.29 14.74 -0.47
C ILE A 144 -23.35 15.55 0.28
N THR A 145 -24.58 15.04 0.44
CA THR A 145 -25.63 15.77 1.18
C THR A 145 -25.31 15.94 2.68
N ILE A 146 -24.64 14.96 3.29
CA ILE A 146 -24.37 14.94 4.73
C ILE A 146 -23.12 15.74 5.07
N HIS A 147 -22.04 15.53 4.31
CA HIS A 147 -20.71 16.03 4.64
C HIS A 147 -20.23 17.17 3.73
N GLY A 148 -20.89 17.36 2.59
CA GLY A 148 -20.44 18.26 1.52
C GLY A 148 -19.45 17.59 0.55
N GLN A 149 -19.27 18.20 -0.62
CA GLN A 149 -18.45 17.67 -1.72
C GLN A 149 -17.00 17.39 -1.33
N ASN A 150 -16.40 18.21 -0.46
CA ASN A 150 -14.97 18.17 -0.16
C ASN A 150 -14.62 17.35 1.09
N HIS A 151 -15.39 16.30 1.38
CA HIS A 151 -15.17 15.45 2.55
C HIS A 151 -14.39 14.17 2.21
N GLU A 152 -13.61 13.65 3.16
CA GLU A 152 -12.83 12.41 2.95
C GLU A 152 -13.70 11.21 2.58
N THR A 153 -14.88 11.07 3.18
CA THR A 153 -15.85 10.01 2.84
C THR A 153 -16.24 10.05 1.36
N VAL A 154 -16.47 11.24 0.80
CA VAL A 154 -16.80 11.41 -0.63
C VAL A 154 -15.63 10.94 -1.49
N ALA A 155 -14.40 11.33 -1.14
CA ALA A 155 -13.20 10.90 -1.86
C ALA A 155 -12.96 9.39 -1.79
N SER A 156 -13.28 8.74 -0.66
CA SER A 156 -13.17 7.29 -0.50
C SER A 156 -14.21 6.54 -1.32
N ILE A 157 -15.47 6.99 -1.33
CA ILE A 157 -16.51 6.39 -2.18
C ILE A 157 -16.14 6.53 -3.67
N LEU A 158 -15.65 7.70 -4.09
CA LEU A 158 -15.17 7.93 -5.46
C LEU A 158 -14.00 7.00 -5.83
N LEU A 159 -13.08 6.74 -4.90
CA LEU A 159 -12.00 5.78 -5.12
C LEU A 159 -12.55 4.37 -5.37
N ASP A 160 -13.45 3.90 -4.51
CA ASP A 160 -13.99 2.54 -4.61
C ASP A 160 -14.87 2.34 -5.85
N LEU A 161 -15.66 3.36 -6.21
CA LEU A 161 -16.42 3.40 -7.46
C LEU A 161 -15.49 3.39 -8.68
N GLY A 162 -14.40 4.17 -8.66
CA GLY A 162 -13.40 4.18 -9.72
C GLY A 162 -12.72 2.81 -9.91
N GLU A 163 -12.43 2.10 -8.81
CA GLU A 163 -11.89 0.74 -8.86
C GLU A 163 -12.87 -0.26 -9.48
N LEU A 164 -14.14 -0.22 -9.07
CA LEU A 164 -15.21 -1.04 -9.65
C LEU A 164 -15.32 -0.77 -11.17
N LEU A 165 -15.37 0.50 -11.58
CA LEU A 165 -15.44 0.90 -12.99
C LEU A 165 -14.22 0.42 -13.77
N GLN A 166 -13.03 0.43 -13.17
CA GLN A 166 -11.82 -0.13 -13.76
C GLN A 166 -11.91 -1.65 -13.97
N GLU A 167 -12.51 -2.40 -13.05
CA GLU A 167 -12.69 -3.85 -13.16
C GLU A 167 -13.62 -4.22 -14.32
N ILE A 168 -14.70 -3.47 -14.50
CA ILE A 168 -15.62 -3.64 -15.64
C ILE A 168 -15.15 -2.94 -16.93
N SER A 169 -13.89 -2.51 -16.97
CA SER A 169 -13.23 -1.88 -18.13
C SER A 169 -13.85 -0.54 -18.60
N GLN A 170 -14.60 0.14 -17.73
CA GLN A 170 -15.11 1.49 -17.96
C GLN A 170 -14.06 2.56 -17.58
N PHE A 171 -12.92 2.54 -18.28
CA PHE A 171 -11.74 3.30 -17.89
C PHE A 171 -11.92 4.83 -17.85
N GLN A 172 -12.75 5.40 -18.72
CA GLN A 172 -12.92 6.85 -18.76
C GLN A 172 -13.70 7.37 -17.54
N GLN A 173 -14.71 6.63 -17.09
CA GLN A 173 -15.46 6.96 -15.89
C GLN A 173 -14.63 6.69 -14.63
N ALA A 174 -13.84 5.61 -14.63
CA ALA A 174 -12.90 5.35 -13.55
C ALA A 174 -11.91 6.51 -13.35
N LEU A 175 -11.33 7.04 -14.44
CA LEU A 175 -10.44 8.20 -14.38
C LEU A 175 -11.16 9.43 -13.81
N PHE A 176 -12.40 9.70 -14.24
CA PHE A 176 -13.18 10.80 -13.69
C PHE A 176 -13.36 10.69 -12.17
N CYS A 177 -13.75 9.51 -11.66
CA CYS A 177 -13.90 9.28 -10.23
C CYS A 177 -12.57 9.44 -9.47
N PHE A 178 -11.46 8.94 -10.04
CA PHE A 178 -10.14 9.09 -9.43
C PHE A 178 -9.65 10.55 -9.43
N ASP A 179 -9.92 11.31 -10.49
CA ASP A 179 -9.57 12.73 -10.62
C ASP A 179 -10.34 13.59 -9.60
N GLU A 180 -11.62 13.32 -9.37
CA GLU A 180 -12.37 13.99 -8.30
C GLU A 180 -11.87 13.58 -6.90
N SER A 181 -11.59 12.29 -6.69
CA SER A 181 -11.06 11.78 -5.41
C SER A 181 -9.71 12.41 -5.06
N ILE A 182 -8.81 12.54 -6.04
CA ILE A 182 -7.48 13.11 -5.82
C ILE A 182 -7.54 14.62 -5.56
N GLU A 183 -8.42 15.36 -6.23
CA GLU A 183 -8.60 16.79 -5.97
C GLU A 183 -8.99 17.02 -4.50
N ILE A 184 -10.00 16.29 -4.01
CA ILE A 184 -10.44 16.37 -2.62
C ILE A 184 -9.30 15.98 -1.66
N ARG A 185 -8.63 14.84 -1.88
CA ARG A 185 -7.57 14.34 -0.99
C ARG A 185 -6.34 15.24 -0.97
N THR A 186 -5.99 15.85 -2.10
CA THR A 186 -4.85 16.79 -2.19
C THR A 186 -5.13 18.04 -1.39
N VAL A 187 -6.36 18.57 -1.44
CA VAL A 187 -6.78 19.72 -0.63
C VAL A 187 -6.80 19.39 0.86
N LEU A 188 -7.28 18.20 1.24
CA LEU A 188 -7.40 17.80 2.65
C LEU A 188 -6.06 17.46 3.30
N PHE A 189 -5.16 16.80 2.58
CA PHE A 189 -3.97 16.18 3.18
C PHE A 189 -2.62 16.64 2.61
N GLY A 190 -2.61 17.33 1.48
CA GLY A 190 -1.39 17.65 0.72
C GLY A 190 -0.98 16.55 -0.26
N ALA A 191 -0.07 16.88 -1.18
CA ALA A 191 0.22 16.10 -2.37
C ALA A 191 0.98 14.78 -2.12
N ASP A 192 1.81 14.67 -1.06
CA ASP A 192 2.50 13.40 -0.72
C ASP A 192 1.70 12.49 0.23
N HIS A 193 0.50 12.87 0.65
CA HIS A 193 -0.24 12.05 1.60
C HIS A 193 -0.49 10.63 1.06
N PRO A 194 -0.37 9.57 1.88
CA PRO A 194 -0.56 8.18 1.42
C PRO A 194 -1.86 7.94 0.64
N ASN A 195 -2.96 8.62 1.01
CA ASN A 195 -4.24 8.52 0.31
C ASN A 195 -4.23 9.19 -1.08
N VAL A 196 -3.43 10.24 -1.29
CA VAL A 196 -3.23 10.86 -2.61
C VAL A 196 -2.39 9.95 -3.48
N VAL A 197 -1.31 9.41 -2.92
CA VAL A 197 -0.41 8.49 -3.61
C VAL A 197 -1.13 7.21 -4.02
N SER A 198 -2.03 6.67 -3.18
CA SER A 198 -2.83 5.49 -3.55
C SER A 198 -3.81 5.79 -4.69
N THR A 199 -4.47 6.95 -4.70
CA THR A 199 -5.32 7.36 -5.84
C THR A 199 -4.50 7.50 -7.12
N LEU A 200 -3.31 8.12 -7.07
CA LEU A 200 -2.41 8.23 -8.23
C LEU A 200 -1.96 6.86 -8.76
N GLN A 201 -1.73 5.89 -7.88
CA GLN A 201 -1.42 4.52 -8.28
C GLN A 201 -2.58 3.85 -9.03
N ASN A 202 -3.81 4.11 -8.62
CA ASN A 202 -5.01 3.64 -9.31
C ASN A 202 -5.15 4.29 -10.70
N ILE A 203 -4.95 5.61 -10.81
CA ILE A 203 -4.91 6.33 -12.11
C ILE A 203 -3.82 5.73 -13.03
N ALA A 204 -2.61 5.54 -12.50
CA ALA A 204 -1.50 4.92 -13.23
C ALA A 204 -1.85 3.48 -13.69
N SER A 205 -2.58 2.71 -12.88
CA SER A 205 -3.06 1.38 -13.22
C SER A 205 -4.04 1.40 -14.41
N VAL A 206 -4.97 2.37 -14.43
CA VAL A 206 -5.88 2.57 -15.57
C VAL A 206 -5.11 2.86 -16.86
N TYR A 207 -4.18 3.81 -16.83
CA TYR A 207 -3.36 4.14 -18.00
C TYR A 207 -2.52 2.95 -18.47
N LYS A 208 -1.98 2.16 -17.54
CA LYS A 208 -1.26 0.92 -17.87
C LYS A 208 -2.16 -0.11 -18.56
N LYS A 209 -3.40 -0.30 -18.08
CA LYS A 209 -4.39 -1.19 -18.72
C LYS A 209 -4.75 -0.70 -20.14
N ARG A 210 -4.81 0.62 -20.35
CA ARG A 210 -4.99 1.27 -21.66
C ARG A 210 -3.73 1.27 -22.55
N LYS A 211 -2.58 0.82 -22.04
CA LYS A 211 -1.25 0.90 -22.69
C LYS A 211 -0.76 2.33 -22.97
N GLU A 212 -1.28 3.30 -22.22
CA GLU A 212 -0.90 4.71 -22.27
C GLU A 212 0.26 4.97 -21.29
N PHE A 213 1.41 4.36 -21.58
CA PHE A 213 2.56 4.35 -20.66
C PHE A 213 3.16 5.74 -20.39
N ASP A 214 3.01 6.67 -21.33
CA ASP A 214 3.53 8.04 -21.21
C ASP A 214 2.80 8.79 -20.10
N MET A 215 1.47 8.66 -20.03
CA MET A 215 0.65 9.25 -18.96
C MET A 215 1.02 8.68 -17.59
N CYS A 216 1.22 7.36 -17.51
CA CYS A 216 1.67 6.71 -16.27
C CYS A 216 3.08 7.18 -15.85
N THR A 217 3.98 7.41 -16.81
CA THR A 217 5.33 7.91 -16.54
C THR A 217 5.29 9.35 -16.01
N ASN A 218 4.45 10.21 -16.60
CA ASN A 218 4.25 11.59 -16.15
C ASN A 218 3.75 11.63 -14.70
N ILE A 219 2.74 10.82 -14.35
CA ILE A 219 2.23 10.74 -12.97
C ILE A 219 3.34 10.40 -11.96
N HIS A 220 4.15 9.39 -12.25
CA HIS A 220 5.24 9.02 -11.33
C HIS A 220 6.38 10.05 -11.31
N SER A 221 6.58 10.78 -12.40
CA SER A 221 7.52 11.91 -12.45
C SER A 221 7.03 13.07 -11.58
N ASP A 222 5.74 13.39 -11.62
CA ASP A 222 5.16 14.46 -10.82
C ASP A 222 5.22 14.13 -9.32
N ILE A 223 4.89 12.89 -8.94
CA ILE A 223 5.06 12.40 -7.55
C ILE A 223 6.51 12.52 -7.10
N LEU A 224 7.46 12.16 -7.97
CA LEU A 224 8.88 12.26 -7.67
C LEU A 224 9.30 13.72 -7.43
N ALA A 225 8.86 14.64 -8.27
CA ALA A 225 9.16 16.07 -8.14
C ALA A 225 8.62 16.64 -6.81
N VAL A 226 7.34 16.36 -6.49
CA VAL A 226 6.72 16.79 -5.22
C VAL A 226 7.50 16.25 -4.02
N ARG A 227 7.86 14.97 -4.02
CA ARG A 227 8.63 14.37 -2.91
C ARG A 227 10.03 14.94 -2.76
N GLN A 228 10.69 15.26 -3.87
CA GLN A 228 11.99 15.90 -3.85
C GLN A 228 11.91 17.31 -3.26
N GLU A 229 10.84 18.05 -3.56
CA GLU A 229 10.59 19.37 -3.00
C GLU A 229 10.28 19.31 -1.49
N GLU A 230 9.40 18.40 -1.07
CA GLU A 230 8.95 18.33 0.33
C GLU A 230 9.96 17.69 1.29
N PHE A 231 10.72 16.67 0.85
CA PHE A 231 11.59 15.88 1.74
C PHE A 231 13.07 15.94 1.38
N GLY A 232 13.41 16.60 0.27
CA GLY A 232 14.76 16.62 -0.27
C GLY A 232 15.13 15.34 -1.03
N THR A 233 16.26 15.37 -1.74
CA THR A 233 16.62 14.37 -2.74
C THR A 233 17.10 13.02 -2.20
N ASN A 234 17.31 12.90 -0.88
CA ASN A 234 17.86 11.71 -0.24
C ASN A 234 16.89 11.03 0.75
N ASP A 235 15.59 11.36 0.70
CA ASP A 235 14.58 10.70 1.53
C ASP A 235 14.17 9.32 0.96
N VAL A 236 13.81 8.37 1.84
CA VAL A 236 13.36 7.03 1.45
C VAL A 236 12.13 7.09 0.53
N ARG A 237 11.23 8.05 0.72
CA ARG A 237 10.05 8.26 -0.13
C ARG A 237 10.41 8.68 -1.56
N VAL A 238 11.49 9.45 -1.72
CA VAL A 238 12.04 9.78 -3.05
C VAL A 238 12.59 8.53 -3.72
N ALA A 239 13.28 7.66 -2.97
CA ALA A 239 13.72 6.38 -3.50
C ALA A 239 12.55 5.48 -3.95
N ASP A 240 11.45 5.46 -3.20
CA ASP A 240 10.25 4.71 -3.58
C ASP A 240 9.58 5.28 -4.84
N ALA A 241 9.57 6.60 -5.00
CA ALA A 241 9.08 7.24 -6.22
C ALA A 241 9.95 6.88 -7.45
N TRP A 242 11.28 6.91 -7.31
CA TRP A 242 12.20 6.42 -8.33
C TRP A 242 11.98 4.96 -8.71
N VAL A 243 11.73 4.08 -7.72
CA VAL A 243 11.41 2.66 -7.99
C VAL A 243 10.11 2.54 -8.79
N ASN A 244 9.09 3.32 -8.47
CA ASN A 244 7.81 3.29 -9.18
C ASN A 244 7.95 3.80 -10.62
N LEU A 245 8.68 4.90 -10.82
CA LEU A 245 9.02 5.41 -12.15
C LEU A 245 9.77 4.36 -12.98
N GLY A 246 10.80 3.73 -12.39
CA GLY A 246 11.55 2.65 -13.02
C GLY A 246 10.69 1.44 -13.38
N ASN A 247 9.71 1.08 -12.53
CA ASN A 247 8.77 -0.01 -12.83
C ASN A 247 7.93 0.31 -14.07
N THR A 248 7.38 1.53 -14.15
CA THR A 248 6.58 1.98 -15.29
C THR A 248 7.40 2.02 -16.57
N GLN A 249 8.60 2.60 -16.52
CA GLN A 249 9.53 2.63 -17.65
C GLN A 249 9.90 1.20 -18.10
N THR A 250 10.14 0.28 -17.16
CA THR A 250 10.41 -1.14 -17.46
C THR A 250 9.25 -1.80 -18.23
N THR A 251 8.01 -1.53 -17.82
CA THR A 251 6.81 -2.07 -18.47
C THR A 251 6.54 -1.45 -19.84
N SER A 252 6.90 -0.17 -20.02
CA SER A 252 6.81 0.54 -21.31
C SER A 252 7.91 0.15 -22.31
N GLY A 253 8.92 -0.62 -21.88
CA GLY A 253 10.07 -0.99 -22.71
C GLY A 253 11.20 0.04 -22.75
N ARG A 254 11.09 1.14 -22.00
CA ARG A 254 12.13 2.18 -21.86
C ARG A 254 13.24 1.73 -20.90
N ILE A 255 14.03 0.74 -21.32
CA ILE A 255 15.00 0.04 -20.46
C ILE A 255 16.12 0.94 -19.95
N MET A 256 16.60 1.87 -20.78
CA MET A 256 17.68 2.78 -20.39
C MET A 256 17.21 3.77 -19.31
N GLU A 257 16.05 4.39 -19.49
CA GLU A 257 15.45 5.29 -18.50
C GLU A 257 15.18 4.55 -17.18
N ALA A 258 14.63 3.33 -17.25
CA ALA A 258 14.38 2.50 -16.07
C ALA A 258 15.66 2.17 -15.28
N THR A 259 16.78 1.98 -15.99
CA THR A 259 18.08 1.71 -15.35
C THR A 259 18.51 2.91 -14.52
N VAL A 260 18.47 4.12 -15.09
CA VAL A 260 18.81 5.37 -14.38
C VAL A 260 17.91 5.56 -13.16
N SER A 261 16.59 5.36 -13.31
CA SER A 261 15.65 5.48 -12.20
C SER A 261 15.97 4.51 -11.05
N TYR A 262 16.32 3.26 -11.35
CA TYR A 262 16.71 2.30 -10.31
C TYR A 262 18.09 2.59 -9.71
N GLU A 263 19.04 3.12 -10.46
CA GLU A 263 20.34 3.53 -9.94
C GLU A 263 20.21 4.68 -8.92
N GLU A 264 19.37 5.68 -9.20
CA GLU A 264 19.06 6.73 -8.22
C GLU A 264 18.37 6.18 -6.96
N ALA A 265 17.40 5.27 -7.13
CA ALA A 265 16.78 4.59 -6.00
C ALA A 265 17.80 3.77 -5.17
N LEU A 266 18.75 3.12 -5.83
CA LEU A 266 19.81 2.34 -5.18
C LEU A 266 20.74 3.25 -4.38
N ARG A 267 21.16 4.37 -4.98
CA ARG A 267 22.01 5.38 -4.34
C ARG A 267 21.37 5.88 -3.05
N ILE A 268 20.10 6.29 -3.11
CA ILE A 268 19.37 6.82 -1.95
C ILE A 268 19.19 5.73 -0.89
N ARG A 269 18.71 4.53 -1.25
CA ARG A 269 18.48 3.44 -0.28
C ARG A 269 19.76 2.98 0.40
N THR A 270 20.88 2.98 -0.30
CA THR A 270 22.19 2.65 0.27
C THR A 270 22.63 3.71 1.27
N LEU A 271 22.41 5.00 0.95
CA LEU A 271 22.72 6.11 1.84
C LEU A 271 21.84 6.13 3.10
N THR A 272 20.54 5.89 2.97
CA THR A 272 19.60 6.02 4.10
C THR A 272 19.56 4.79 5.00
N ASN A 273 19.58 3.58 4.40
CA ASN A 273 19.33 2.34 5.13
C ASN A 273 20.59 1.48 5.31
N GLY A 274 21.69 1.84 4.65
CA GLY A 274 22.90 1.03 4.56
C GLY A 274 22.80 -0.05 3.48
N TYR A 275 23.96 -0.52 3.01
CA TYR A 275 24.07 -1.49 1.92
C TYR A 275 23.37 -2.83 2.22
N ASN A 276 23.48 -3.33 3.46
CA ASN A 276 22.96 -4.65 3.83
C ASN A 276 21.44 -4.65 4.11
N HIS A 277 20.71 -3.61 3.72
CA HIS A 277 19.27 -3.54 3.91
C HIS A 277 18.49 -4.22 2.79
N LYS A 278 17.39 -4.90 3.12
CA LYS A 278 16.54 -5.64 2.17
C LYS A 278 16.04 -4.80 0.98
N SER A 279 15.90 -3.48 1.16
CA SER A 279 15.45 -2.56 0.11
C SER A 279 16.52 -2.35 -0.98
N VAL A 280 17.81 -2.45 -0.63
CA VAL A 280 18.94 -2.37 -1.58
C VAL A 280 18.94 -3.61 -2.44
N ALA A 281 18.88 -4.80 -1.83
CA ALA A 281 18.79 -6.09 -2.54
C ALA A 281 17.63 -6.15 -3.55
N GLN A 282 16.48 -5.55 -3.22
CA GLN A 282 15.33 -5.47 -4.13
C GLN A 282 15.61 -4.62 -5.37
N VAL A 283 16.35 -3.51 -5.23
CA VAL A 283 16.70 -2.65 -6.36
C VAL A 283 17.81 -3.29 -7.20
N LEU A 284 18.82 -3.89 -6.58
CA LEU A 284 19.86 -4.67 -7.27
C LEU A 284 19.25 -5.75 -8.15
N PHE A 285 18.25 -6.49 -7.64
CA PHE A 285 17.52 -7.48 -8.44
C PHE A 285 16.80 -6.86 -9.65
N LYS A 286 16.21 -5.67 -9.50
CA LYS A 286 15.54 -4.96 -10.60
C LYS A 286 16.55 -4.53 -11.68
N ILE A 287 17.69 -3.96 -11.28
CA ILE A 287 18.76 -3.58 -12.21
C ILE A 287 19.34 -4.81 -12.92
N GLY A 288 19.65 -5.90 -12.19
CA GLY A 288 20.15 -7.14 -12.78
C GLY A 288 19.18 -7.75 -13.80
N SER A 289 17.87 -7.61 -13.54
CA SER A 289 16.83 -8.02 -14.50
C SER A 289 16.85 -7.16 -15.78
N LEU A 290 17.07 -5.84 -15.66
CA LEU A 290 17.24 -4.97 -16.83
C LEU A 290 18.52 -5.27 -17.60
N TYR A 291 19.62 -5.54 -16.92
CA TYR A 291 20.89 -5.92 -17.54
C TYR A 291 20.80 -7.24 -18.30
N THR A 292 20.02 -8.20 -17.77
CA THR A 292 19.69 -9.43 -18.51
C THR A 292 18.97 -9.11 -19.82
N ARG A 293 18.01 -8.17 -19.82
CA ARG A 293 17.30 -7.72 -21.03
C ARG A 293 18.21 -6.96 -22.01
N GLN A 294 19.28 -6.35 -21.52
CA GLN A 294 20.30 -5.66 -22.33
C GLN A 294 21.41 -6.62 -22.82
N ASN A 295 21.34 -7.92 -22.53
CA ASN A 295 22.41 -8.90 -22.77
C ASN A 295 23.72 -8.63 -21.99
N LYS A 296 23.68 -7.81 -20.94
CA LYS A 296 24.80 -7.56 -20.02
C LYS A 296 24.84 -8.63 -18.93
N TYR A 297 25.11 -9.86 -19.35
CA TYR A 297 24.98 -11.05 -18.49
C TYR A 297 25.98 -11.08 -17.33
N GLY A 298 27.22 -10.61 -17.54
CA GLY A 298 28.22 -10.51 -16.48
C GLY A 298 27.78 -9.59 -15.35
N ASP A 299 27.40 -8.36 -15.70
CA ASP A 299 26.95 -7.36 -14.73
C ASP A 299 25.65 -7.79 -14.03
N ALA A 300 24.71 -8.39 -14.78
CA ALA A 300 23.48 -8.93 -14.20
C ALA A 300 23.77 -10.01 -13.15
N LYS A 301 24.71 -10.92 -13.44
CA LYS A 301 25.08 -11.99 -12.51
C LYS A 301 25.67 -11.42 -11.22
N GLN A 302 26.56 -10.44 -11.32
CA GLN A 302 27.14 -9.79 -10.15
C GLN A 302 26.05 -9.15 -9.28
N LEU A 303 25.13 -8.38 -9.88
CA LEU A 303 24.03 -7.76 -9.13
C LEU A 303 23.11 -8.78 -8.44
N PHE A 304 22.90 -9.96 -9.04
CA PHE A 304 22.14 -11.04 -8.39
C PHE A 304 22.93 -11.71 -7.27
N GLU A 305 24.25 -11.80 -7.37
CA GLU A 305 25.15 -12.26 -6.30
C GLU A 305 25.13 -11.29 -5.11
N ASP A 306 25.31 -10.00 -5.37
CA ASP A 306 25.26 -8.95 -4.36
C ASP A 306 23.90 -8.93 -3.62
N ALA A 307 22.79 -9.04 -4.38
CA ALA A 307 21.46 -9.12 -3.78
C ALA A 307 21.24 -10.39 -2.95
N LEU A 308 21.84 -11.51 -3.36
CA LEU A 308 21.75 -12.78 -2.64
C LEU A 308 22.55 -12.72 -1.34
N GLU A 309 23.75 -12.17 -1.38
CA GLU A 309 24.62 -11.97 -0.21
C GLU A 309 23.87 -11.17 0.87
N ILE A 310 23.24 -10.05 0.51
CA ILE A 310 22.44 -9.26 1.45
C ILE A 310 21.33 -10.11 2.11
N TYR A 311 20.58 -10.91 1.35
CA TYR A 311 19.55 -11.75 1.96
C TYR A 311 20.11 -12.84 2.88
N VAL A 312 21.25 -13.42 2.53
CA VAL A 312 21.94 -14.42 3.38
C VAL A 312 22.42 -13.78 4.68
N GLU A 313 23.04 -12.60 4.63
CA GLU A 313 23.49 -11.87 5.81
C GLU A 313 22.34 -11.45 6.72
N LEU A 314 21.17 -11.12 6.15
CA LEU A 314 19.95 -10.84 6.91
C LEU A 314 19.31 -12.09 7.54
N GLY A 315 19.90 -13.28 7.34
CA GLY A 315 19.45 -14.54 7.95
C GLY A 315 18.25 -15.18 7.25
N TYR A 316 17.98 -14.82 5.99
CA TYR A 316 16.91 -15.48 5.24
C TYR A 316 17.28 -16.95 4.96
N PRO A 317 16.36 -17.90 5.21
CA PRO A 317 16.64 -19.31 4.97
C PRO A 317 16.80 -19.59 3.48
N GLU A 318 17.55 -20.63 3.15
CA GLU A 318 17.78 -21.10 1.77
C GLU A 318 16.49 -21.35 0.99
N ASP A 319 15.45 -21.77 1.70
CA ASP A 319 14.15 -22.05 1.12
C ASP A 319 13.30 -20.81 0.85
N HIS A 320 13.74 -19.62 1.27
CA HIS A 320 12.98 -18.39 1.09
C HIS A 320 12.76 -18.09 -0.41
N PRO A 321 11.53 -17.72 -0.84
CA PRO A 321 11.22 -17.52 -2.27
C PRO A 321 12.17 -16.57 -3.00
N LYS A 322 12.60 -15.49 -2.35
CA LYS A 322 13.54 -14.52 -2.94
C LYS A 322 14.95 -15.10 -3.12
N VAL A 323 15.41 -15.91 -2.17
CA VAL A 323 16.72 -16.58 -2.23
C VAL A 323 16.72 -17.62 -3.36
N LYS A 324 15.67 -18.45 -3.45
CA LYS A 324 15.47 -19.39 -4.57
C LYS A 324 15.44 -18.69 -5.92
N MET A 325 14.71 -17.57 -6.01
CA MET A 325 14.60 -16.78 -7.24
C MET A 325 15.97 -16.24 -7.68
N LEU A 326 16.75 -15.64 -6.77
CA LEU A 326 18.09 -15.12 -7.08
C LEU A 326 19.04 -16.22 -7.55
N ARG A 327 19.04 -17.37 -6.87
CA ARG A 327 19.83 -18.55 -7.28
C ARG A 327 19.42 -19.09 -8.64
N SER A 328 18.12 -19.10 -8.94
CA SER A 328 17.62 -19.48 -10.26
C SER A 328 18.11 -18.51 -11.35
N ARG A 329 18.07 -17.20 -11.08
CA ARG A 329 18.57 -16.19 -12.01
C ARG A 329 20.08 -16.32 -12.27
N GLN A 330 20.89 -16.57 -11.25
CA GLN A 330 22.33 -16.84 -11.42
C GLN A 330 22.61 -18.03 -12.35
N LYS A 331 21.80 -19.09 -12.28
CA LYS A 331 21.96 -20.30 -13.12
C LYS A 331 21.47 -20.12 -14.55
N THR A 332 20.49 -19.24 -14.75
CA THR A 332 19.79 -19.06 -16.05
C THR A 332 20.37 -17.94 -16.89
N VAL A 333 21.19 -17.04 -16.30
CA VAL A 333 21.98 -16.08 -17.07
C VAL A 333 22.96 -16.85 -17.96
N PRO A 334 22.86 -16.73 -19.30
CA PRO A 334 23.73 -17.46 -20.22
C PRO A 334 25.20 -17.20 -19.87
N PHE A 335 25.99 -18.27 -19.75
CA PHE A 335 27.44 -18.15 -19.69
C PHE A 335 27.88 -17.45 -20.98
N GLY A 336 28.28 -16.19 -20.87
CA GLY A 336 28.83 -15.45 -21.99
C GLY A 336 30.10 -16.16 -22.46
N LEU A 337 30.00 -16.91 -23.56
CA LEU A 337 31.15 -17.32 -24.38
C LEU A 337 31.66 -16.09 -25.15
N PHE A 338 32.01 -15.02 -24.45
CA PHE A 338 32.80 -13.92 -24.98
C PHE A 338 33.72 -13.44 -23.87
N ALA A 339 34.87 -14.13 -23.78
CA ALA A 339 36.06 -13.53 -23.21
C ALA A 339 36.46 -12.30 -24.07
N GLN A 340 37.09 -11.32 -23.41
CA GLN A 340 37.53 -9.99 -23.87
C GLN A 340 36.49 -8.89 -23.56
N SER A 341 36.66 -8.01 -22.57
CA SER A 341 37.89 -7.39 -22.06
C SER A 341 37.80 -7.13 -20.55
N ARG A 342 38.77 -7.68 -19.80
CA ARG A 342 39.17 -7.11 -18.52
C ARG A 342 39.98 -5.85 -18.82
N ALA A 343 39.39 -4.68 -18.62
CA ALA A 343 40.10 -3.44 -18.26
C ALA A 343 39.09 -2.37 -17.80
N SER A 344 39.18 -2.01 -16.52
CA SER A 344 38.82 -0.71 -15.94
C SER A 344 37.41 -0.14 -16.18
N SER A 345 36.50 -0.31 -15.21
CA SER A 345 35.61 0.77 -14.73
C SER A 345 34.75 0.34 -13.52
N VAL A 346 35.38 -0.15 -12.45
CA VAL A 346 34.77 -0.05 -11.11
C VAL A 346 35.86 0.39 -10.15
N ALA A 347 36.19 1.68 -10.24
CA ALA A 347 36.82 2.41 -9.16
C ALA A 347 35.94 3.64 -8.90
N SER A 348 35.68 3.90 -7.62
CA SER A 348 34.92 5.02 -7.04
C SER A 348 33.38 4.89 -6.96
N VAL A 349 32.93 4.07 -6.02
CA VAL A 349 31.81 4.49 -5.13
C VAL A 349 32.31 4.65 -3.67
N ALA A 350 33.63 4.62 -3.46
CA ALA A 350 34.24 4.70 -2.13
C ALA A 350 34.94 6.04 -1.81
N ASP A 351 35.01 7.01 -2.73
CA ASP A 351 35.62 8.32 -2.46
C ASP A 351 34.57 9.43 -2.44
N LEU A 352 33.83 9.50 -1.33
CA LEU A 352 33.13 10.72 -0.90
C LEU A 352 33.73 11.19 0.42
N SER A 353 35.00 11.59 0.38
CA SER A 353 35.58 12.44 1.40
C SER A 353 36.63 13.37 0.79
N VAL A 354 36.37 14.68 0.90
CA VAL A 354 37.32 15.80 0.82
C VAL A 354 37.87 16.13 -0.57
N PHE A 355 37.39 17.21 -1.19
CA PHE A 355 38.28 18.23 -1.77
C PHE A 355 37.58 19.58 -1.91
N SER A 356 37.98 20.50 -1.03
CA SER A 356 37.95 21.95 -1.20
C SER A 356 38.70 22.38 -2.46
N LEU A 357 38.09 23.20 -3.31
CA LEU A 357 38.80 23.94 -4.36
C LEU A 357 39.01 25.39 -3.92
N LEU A 358 40.21 25.63 -3.39
CA LEU A 358 40.93 26.90 -3.55
C LEU A 358 41.78 26.81 -4.82
N GLY A 359 41.83 27.92 -5.55
CA GLY A 359 42.76 28.19 -6.66
C GLY A 359 42.07 29.08 -7.68
N GLY A 360 42.34 30.37 -7.85
CA GLY A 360 43.56 31.13 -7.54
C GLY A 360 44.22 31.58 -8.84
N GLY A 361 43.90 32.81 -9.28
CA GLY A 361 44.83 33.77 -9.90
C GLY A 361 45.20 33.65 -11.39
N SER A 362 45.00 34.76 -12.13
CA SER A 362 45.93 35.35 -13.12
C SER A 362 45.32 36.70 -13.58
N THR A 363 45.81 37.89 -13.15
CA THR A 363 46.72 38.82 -13.86
C THR A 363 46.26 39.19 -15.28
N ALA A 364 46.29 40.43 -15.80
CA ALA A 364 47.03 41.65 -15.51
C ALA A 364 46.37 42.87 -16.22
N ALA A 365 46.90 44.05 -15.91
CA ALA A 365 46.76 45.39 -16.51
C ALA A 365 45.65 46.30 -15.95
#